data_AF-A0AAU9MIT7-F1
#
_entry.id   AF-A0AAU9MIT7-F1
#
_cell.length_a   1.000
_cell.length_b   1.000
_cell.length_c   1.000
_cell.angle_alpha   90.00
_cell.angle_beta   90.00
_cell.angle_gamma   90.00
#
_symmetry.space_group_name_H-M   'P 1'
#
loop_
_entity.id
_entity.type
_entity.pdbx_description
1 polymer ?
#
loop_
_entity_poly.entity_id
_entity_poly.type
_entity_poly.pdbx_seq_one_letter_code
_entity_poly.pdbx_strand_id
1 'polypeptide(L)'
;MANSLVFIITCFFILLYPSALANRTHFSWNETSAVFSASNADGICQSMVQPRGYTCEEHKVTTKDGYILSLQRIPLGRVGGKKGNMIPVLLQHGLLMVSN
;
A
#
# COMPACT_ATOMS: atom_id res chain seq x y z
N MET A 1 29.24 -43.98 -11.31
CA MET A 1 28.62 -43.15 -10.24
C MET A 1 29.01 -41.67 -10.30
N ALA A 2 30.17 -41.28 -10.89
CA ALA A 2 30.59 -39.88 -11.01
C ALA A 2 29.80 -39.04 -12.04
N ASN A 3 29.38 -39.62 -13.16
CA ASN A 3 28.73 -38.86 -14.24
C ASN A 3 27.34 -38.32 -13.88
N SER A 4 26.59 -39.02 -13.02
CA SER A 4 25.26 -38.56 -12.56
C SER A 4 25.37 -37.32 -11.66
N LEU A 5 26.38 -37.30 -10.77
CA LEU A 5 26.68 -36.15 -9.91
C LEU A 5 27.11 -34.92 -10.72
N VAL A 6 27.91 -35.11 -11.78
CA VAL A 6 28.33 -34.01 -12.67
C VAL A 6 27.12 -33.38 -13.36
N PHE A 7 26.16 -34.17 -13.83
CA PHE A 7 24.92 -33.66 -14.45
C PHE A 7 24.03 -32.87 -13.47
N ILE A 8 23.93 -33.31 -12.21
CA ILE A 8 23.14 -32.60 -11.21
C ILE A 8 23.78 -31.25 -10.88
N ILE A 9 25.10 -31.22 -10.76
CA ILE A 9 25.84 -29.98 -10.46
C ILE A 9 25.72 -28.99 -11.63
N THR A 10 25.88 -29.43 -12.88
CA THR A 10 25.72 -28.53 -14.04
C THR A 10 24.30 -28.00 -14.18
N CYS A 11 23.27 -28.82 -13.95
CA CYS A 11 21.88 -28.35 -13.94
C CYS A 11 21.62 -27.29 -12.85
N PHE A 12 22.21 -27.45 -11.66
CA PHE A 12 22.03 -26.49 -10.57
C PHE A 12 22.67 -25.13 -10.88
N PHE A 13 23.87 -25.12 -11.49
CA PHE A 13 24.52 -23.87 -11.92
C PHE A 13 23.80 -23.17 -13.07
N ILE A 14 23.15 -23.91 -13.99
CA ILE A 14 22.35 -23.31 -15.07
C ILE A 14 21.07 -22.68 -14.53
N LEU A 15 20.42 -23.31 -13.55
CA LEU A 15 19.16 -22.81 -12.95
C LEU A 15 19.37 -21.62 -12.00
N LEU A 16 20.56 -21.48 -11.42
CA LEU A 16 20.91 -20.40 -10.49
C LEU A 16 21.69 -19.24 -11.11
N TYR A 17 21.94 -19.25 -12.42
CA TYR A 17 22.40 -18.07 -13.13
C TYR A 17 21.17 -17.30 -13.63
N PRO A 18 20.68 -16.28 -12.90
CA PRO A 18 19.77 -15.32 -13.50
C PRO A 18 20.55 -14.66 -14.64
N SER A 19 20.22 -15.01 -15.87
CA SER A 19 20.71 -14.31 -17.04
C SER A 19 20.13 -12.90 -16.97
N ALA A 20 20.93 -11.96 -16.48
CA ALA A 20 20.66 -10.54 -16.55
C ALA A 20 20.71 -10.12 -18.03
N LEU A 21 19.68 -10.48 -18.80
CA LEU A 21 19.41 -9.88 -20.09
C LEU A 21 18.68 -8.55 -19.82
N ALA A 22 19.48 -7.53 -19.53
CA ALA A 22 19.03 -6.16 -19.42
C ALA A 22 18.56 -5.66 -20.80
N ASN A 23 17.32 -5.96 -21.17
CA ASN A 23 16.64 -5.25 -22.24
C ASN A 23 16.22 -3.89 -21.70
N ARG A 24 16.95 -2.84 -22.09
CA ARG A 24 16.52 -1.44 -21.91
C ARG A 24 15.25 -1.22 -22.72
N THR A 25 14.08 -1.47 -22.15
CA THR A 25 12.85 -0.89 -22.66
C THR A 25 12.88 0.60 -22.29
N HIS A 26 13.03 1.45 -23.31
CA HIS A 26 12.77 2.88 -23.16
C HIS A 26 11.26 3.04 -22.95
N PHE A 27 10.84 2.92 -21.69
CA PHE A 27 9.44 3.04 -21.29
C PHE A 27 9.04 4.51 -21.37
N SER A 28 8.48 4.87 -22.51
CA SER A 28 7.89 6.19 -22.75
C SER A 28 6.60 6.31 -21.93
N TRP A 29 6.69 6.94 -20.76
CA TRP A 29 5.53 7.31 -19.95
C TRP A 29 4.70 8.38 -20.67
N ASN A 30 3.70 7.96 -21.43
CA ASN A 30 2.52 8.79 -21.69
C ASN A 30 1.42 8.31 -20.75
N GLU A 31 1.47 8.72 -19.49
CA GLU A 31 0.29 8.68 -18.65
C GLU A 31 -0.38 10.05 -18.67
N THR A 32 -1.39 10.14 -19.52
CA THR A 32 -2.56 10.97 -19.25
C THR A 32 -2.94 10.79 -17.78
N SER A 33 -3.09 11.90 -17.06
CA SER A 33 -3.63 12.01 -15.71
C SER A 33 -5.05 11.43 -15.65
N ALA A 34 -5.15 10.11 -15.72
CA ALA A 34 -6.35 9.36 -15.47
C ALA A 34 -6.52 9.34 -13.96
N VAL A 35 -7.45 10.18 -13.50
CA VAL A 35 -8.23 10.04 -12.27
C VAL A 35 -8.13 8.60 -11.75
N PHE A 36 -7.28 8.38 -10.74
CA PHE A 36 -7.29 7.16 -9.93
C PHE A 36 -8.59 7.16 -9.13
N SER A 37 -9.69 6.82 -9.81
CA SER A 37 -10.91 6.35 -9.17
C SER A 37 -10.56 5.03 -8.50
N ALA A 38 -10.13 5.13 -7.24
CA ALA A 38 -10.20 4.03 -6.30
C ALA A 38 -11.69 3.76 -6.03
N SER A 39 -12.36 3.12 -6.99
CA SER A 39 -13.76 2.71 -6.89
C SER A 39 -13.82 1.21 -7.10
N ASN A 40 -13.69 0.46 -5.99
CA ASN A 40 -14.25 -0.88 -5.73
C ASN A 40 -13.50 -1.72 -4.67
N ALA A 41 -12.47 -1.19 -4.00
CA ALA A 41 -11.97 -1.77 -2.76
C ALA A 41 -12.49 -0.93 -1.60
N ASP A 42 -13.42 -1.47 -0.82
CA ASP A 42 -13.95 -0.81 0.39
C ASP A 42 -12.78 -0.43 1.31
N GLY A 43 -12.47 0.87 1.42
CA GLY A 43 -11.37 1.37 2.25
C GLY A 43 -11.55 1.05 3.75
N ILE A 44 -10.53 1.28 4.57
CA ILE A 44 -10.57 1.04 6.02
C ILE A 44 -11.78 1.73 6.67
N CYS A 45 -12.14 2.93 6.20
CA CYS A 45 -13.32 3.63 6.67
C CYS A 45 -14.61 2.84 6.44
N GLN A 46 -14.80 2.30 5.23
CA GLN A 46 -16.01 1.58 4.85
C GLN A 46 -16.07 0.17 5.45
N SER A 47 -14.95 -0.54 5.49
CA SER A 47 -14.89 -1.93 5.98
C SER A 47 -14.87 -2.04 7.50
N MET A 48 -14.29 -1.08 8.23
CA MET A 48 -14.08 -1.20 9.68
C MET A 48 -14.73 -0.09 10.52
N VAL A 49 -14.77 1.16 10.06
CA VAL A 49 -15.17 2.30 10.91
C VAL A 49 -16.67 2.59 10.80
N GLN A 50 -17.19 2.71 9.58
CA GLN A 50 -18.60 3.02 9.31
C GLN A 50 -19.57 1.95 9.83
N PRO A 51 -19.29 0.62 9.73
CA PRO A 51 -20.16 -0.40 10.32
C PRO A 51 -20.29 -0.30 11.84
N ARG A 52 -19.35 0.40 12.50
CA ARG A 52 -19.38 0.67 13.95
C ARG A 52 -20.13 1.96 14.31
N GLY A 53 -20.80 2.59 13.35
CA GLY A 53 -21.62 3.78 13.54
C GLY A 53 -20.81 5.09 13.68
N TYR A 54 -19.58 5.13 13.15
CA TYR A 54 -18.78 6.36 13.11
C TYR A 54 -18.71 6.92 11.70
N THR A 55 -18.80 8.24 11.58
CA THR A 55 -18.40 8.93 10.35
C THR A 55 -16.88 8.84 10.17
N CYS A 56 -16.41 8.62 8.95
CA CYS A 56 -14.99 8.44 8.66
C CYS A 56 -14.61 9.13 7.34
N GLU A 57 -13.49 9.83 7.35
CA GLU A 57 -12.88 10.51 6.20
C GLU A 57 -11.52 9.86 5.92
N GLU A 58 -11.19 9.64 4.65
CA GLU A 58 -9.86 9.17 4.23
C GLU A 58 -9.13 10.29 3.49
N HIS A 59 -7.88 10.56 3.91
CA HIS A 59 -7.05 11.63 3.37
C HIS A 59 -5.74 11.03 2.84
N LYS A 60 -5.35 11.43 1.62
CA LYS A 60 -4.02 11.12 1.09
C LYS A 60 -3.10 12.31 1.32
N VAL A 61 -1.98 12.08 2.01
CA VAL A 61 -1.00 13.12 2.33
C VAL A 61 0.35 12.73 1.75
N THR A 62 0.93 13.63 0.96
CA THR A 62 2.27 13.44 0.42
C THR A 62 3.30 14.07 1.36
N THR A 63 4.27 13.28 1.82
CA THR A 63 5.38 13.78 2.65
C THR A 63 6.41 14.52 1.80
N LYS A 64 7.32 15.26 2.46
CA LYS A 64 8.36 16.05 1.77
C LYS A 64 9.30 15.19 0.91
N ASP A 65 9.54 13.96 1.33
CA ASP A 65 10.35 12.93 0.67
C ASP A 65 9.56 12.07 -0.33
N GLY A 66 8.27 12.38 -0.57
CA GLY A 66 7.49 11.82 -1.67
C GLY A 66 6.67 10.57 -1.34
N TYR A 67 6.60 10.15 -0.07
CA TYR A 67 5.71 9.05 0.32
C TYR A 67 4.25 9.52 0.35
N ILE A 68 3.34 8.66 -0.12
CA ILE A 68 1.90 8.89 -0.06
C ILE A 68 1.32 8.12 1.12
N LEU A 69 0.90 8.83 2.16
CA LEU A 69 0.28 8.28 3.36
C LEU A 69 -1.24 8.31 3.22
N SER A 70 -1.92 7.23 3.61
CA SER A 70 -3.38 7.18 3.77
C SER A 70 -3.73 7.37 5.24
N LEU A 71 -4.48 8.42 5.55
CA LEU A 71 -4.88 8.77 6.91
C LEU A 71 -6.40 8.66 7.08
N GLN A 72 -6.83 8.00 8.15
CA GLN A 72 -8.24 7.90 8.53
C GLN A 72 -8.57 8.90 9.63
N ARG A 73 -9.65 9.67 9.45
CA ARG A 73 -10.12 10.66 10.42
C ARG A 73 -11.58 10.40 10.80
N ILE A 74 -11.84 10.35 12.09
CA ILE A 74 -13.19 10.29 12.66
C ILE A 74 -13.55 11.69 13.18
N PRO A 75 -14.30 12.51 12.42
CA PRO A 75 -14.56 13.90 12.81
C PRO A 75 -15.51 14.04 14.00
N LEU A 76 -16.36 13.04 14.23
CA LEU A 76 -17.45 13.08 15.21
C LEU A 76 -17.56 11.74 15.93
N GLY A 77 -17.98 11.78 17.20
CA GLY A 77 -18.38 10.58 17.93
C GLY A 77 -19.68 9.96 17.39
N ARG A 78 -20.02 8.74 17.83
CA ARG A 78 -21.17 7.96 17.33
C ARG A 78 -22.51 8.71 17.38
N VAL A 79 -22.76 9.47 18.45
CA VAL A 79 -24.02 10.20 18.66
C VAL A 79 -23.98 11.59 18.01
N GLY A 80 -22.97 11.87 17.19
CA GLY A 80 -22.69 13.20 16.69
C GLY A 80 -22.14 14.14 17.78
N GLY A 81 -21.85 15.37 17.38
CA GLY A 81 -21.30 16.40 18.27
C GLY A 81 -21.27 17.75 17.55
N LYS A 82 -21.17 18.85 18.31
CA LYS A 82 -21.07 20.19 17.72
C LYS A 82 -19.75 20.32 16.95
N LYS A 83 -19.82 20.52 15.63
CA LYS A 83 -18.67 20.91 14.81
C LYS A 83 -18.09 22.21 15.36
N GLY A 84 -16.78 22.24 15.60
CA GLY A 84 -16.04 23.50 15.77
C GLY A 84 -15.19 23.66 17.04
N ASN A 85 -15.23 22.75 18.02
CA ASN A 85 -14.46 22.93 19.25
C ASN A 85 -13.80 21.64 19.79
N MET A 86 -13.45 20.71 18.90
CA MET A 86 -12.82 19.45 19.26
C MET A 86 -11.30 19.53 19.11
N ILE A 87 -10.58 19.03 20.11
CA ILE A 87 -9.12 18.93 20.06
C ILE A 87 -8.76 17.76 19.14
N PRO A 88 -7.93 17.98 18.09
CA PRO A 88 -7.48 16.88 17.24
C PRO A 88 -6.53 15.97 18.02
N VAL A 89 -6.72 14.66 17.89
CA VAL A 89 -5.83 13.64 18.46
C VAL A 89 -5.28 12.80 17.31
N LEU A 90 -3.95 12.72 17.23
CA LEU A 90 -3.27 11.85 16.28
C LEU A 90 -2.90 10.54 16.97
N LEU A 91 -3.33 9.43 16.40
CA LEU A 91 -3.00 8.09 16.89
C LEU A 91 -2.00 7.45 15.92
N GLN A 92 -0.82 7.12 16.44
CA GLN A 92 0.22 6.45 15.66
C GLN A 92 0.29 4.98 16.08
N HIS A 93 0.24 4.09 15.11
CA HIS A 93 0.41 2.66 15.34
C HIS A 93 1.88 2.31 15.62
N GLY A 94 2.11 1.14 16.24
CA GLY A 94 3.45 0.62 16.50
C GLY A 94 4.11 0.00 15.26
N LEU A 95 5.28 -0.60 15.47
CA LEU A 95 6.02 -1.35 14.45
C LEU A 95 5.18 -2.54 13.94
N LEU A 96 5.07 -2.67 12.61
CA LEU A 96 4.40 -3.79 11.92
C LEU A 96 2.91 -3.99 12.25
N MET A 97 2.21 -2.95 12.73
CA MET A 97 0.82 -3.09 13.18
C MET A 97 -0.26 -2.82 12.12
N VAL A 98 0.11 -2.26 10.97
CA VAL A 98 -0.83 -1.90 9.90
C VAL A 98 -0.38 -2.58 8.61
N SER A 99 -1.25 -3.42 8.07
CA SER A 99 -1.20 -3.96 6.71
C SER A 99 -2.57 -3.71 6.07
N ASN A 100 -2.56 -3.26 4.82
CA ASN A 100 -3.77 -3.04 4.02
C ASN A 100 -4.08 -4.29 3.18
#